data_AF-A0A2T9Y938-F1
#
_entry.id   AF-A0A2T9Y938-F1
#
_cell.length_a   1.000
_cell.length_b   1.000
_cell.length_c   1.000
_cell.angle_alpha   90.00
_cell.angle_beta   90.00
_cell.angle_gamma   90.00
#
_symmetry.space_group_name_H-M   'P 1'
#
loop_
_entity.id
_entity.type
_entity.pdbx_description
1 polymer ?
#
loop_
_entity_poly.entity_id
_entity_poly.type
_entity_poly.pdbx_seq_one_letter_code
_entity_poly.pdbx_strand_id
1 'polypeptide(L)'
;MNILFSIQNDSKKQKEQEINTDQQINEEESSKKLKLALGEKQLLEVKYEMLLEKVGRMQDALKAKMKAESKELDRLRKQLATSNENEEKIKHKVLNLESLNMNLEENVKKSQLELIQAQETIAEIHYQAEYEQQLATDNINSLEISISNLKDEINAIKSDLESSIIAKNELENRNLQLQRDIGKLLNSQELWVEEQSIQNTNIKNLQNALELLQRGNKSEMHDLLNQLNEERKKFEMEKQDLNIKMSKLEVEISESTTNVSLDDYDQLKHQLGEQATTIAQLRKQVFVLNEHLTESMRRLKDENDEYTLDRRVISSLFVSFFAMPYGDSKRYEVLQLISNILQLNEQQRQKIGLIRKAGRPTNVDSDSGNSQENKFDQSMSDMWISYLLRESSQKK
;
A
#
# COMPACT_ATOMS: atom_id res chain seq x y z
N MET A 1 -228.54 98.57 1.18
CA MET A 1 -229.12 97.89 2.35
C MET A 1 -228.36 98.34 3.59
N ASN A 2 -228.95 98.77 4.71
CA ASN A 2 -230.36 99.03 5.01
C ASN A 2 -230.44 100.06 6.17
N ILE A 3 -231.31 101.08 6.01
CA ILE A 3 -232.33 101.50 6.99
C ILE A 3 -231.89 102.22 8.31
N LEU A 4 -232.26 103.52 8.38
CA LEU A 4 -232.70 104.35 9.55
C LEU A 4 -231.74 104.79 10.70
N PHE A 5 -231.92 106.10 11.06
CA PHE A 5 -231.75 106.81 12.36
C PHE A 5 -230.41 107.53 12.78
N SER A 6 -230.47 108.89 12.78
CA SER A 6 -229.85 109.95 13.65
C SER A 6 -228.34 110.01 14.03
N ILE A 7 -227.68 111.14 14.38
CA ILE A 7 -227.61 112.58 13.93
C ILE A 7 -226.38 113.28 14.61
N GLN A 8 -225.64 114.13 13.88
CA GLN A 8 -224.65 115.20 14.24
C GLN A 8 -223.59 115.09 15.39
N ASN A 9 -222.31 115.37 15.03
CA ASN A 9 -221.34 116.14 15.83
C ASN A 9 -220.25 116.79 14.93
N ASP A 10 -219.32 117.61 15.45
CA ASP A 10 -218.40 118.43 14.62
C ASP A 10 -216.99 118.72 15.23
N SER A 11 -216.21 119.62 14.60
CA SER A 11 -214.74 119.67 14.56
C SER A 11 -214.07 120.68 15.51
N LYS A 12 -212.98 120.28 16.21
CA LYS A 12 -212.04 121.14 16.99
C LYS A 12 -210.66 120.47 17.17
N LYS A 13 -209.53 121.18 16.97
CA LYS A 13 -208.21 121.07 17.70
C LYS A 13 -207.02 121.79 17.00
N GLN A 14 -206.41 122.78 17.68
CA GLN A 14 -205.05 123.30 17.46
C GLN A 14 -204.53 123.98 18.76
N LYS A 15 -203.24 123.78 19.09
CA LYS A 15 -202.40 124.52 20.08
C LYS A 15 -202.86 124.61 21.57
N GLU A 16 -201.90 125.04 22.40
CA GLU A 16 -201.98 125.46 23.83
C GLU A 16 -202.00 124.41 24.97
N GLN A 17 -201.23 124.76 26.03
CA GLN A 17 -201.34 124.36 27.47
C GLN A 17 -201.10 122.88 27.87
N GLU A 18 -200.69 122.50 29.10
CA GLU A 18 -200.03 123.14 30.28
C GLU A 18 -199.47 121.97 31.16
N ILE A 19 -198.33 122.09 31.84
CA ILE A 19 -198.13 122.53 33.25
C ILE A 19 -198.92 121.73 34.33
N ASN A 20 -198.24 121.41 35.42
CA ASN A 20 -198.74 120.90 36.72
C ASN A 20 -199.35 119.49 36.79
N THR A 21 -198.51 118.53 37.19
CA THR A 21 -198.73 117.62 38.34
C THR A 21 -197.44 116.82 38.60
N ASP A 22 -196.29 117.49 38.66
CA ASP A 22 -195.67 117.84 39.95
C ASP A 22 -196.49 117.50 41.22
N GLN A 23 -195.79 117.00 42.23
CA GLN A 23 -196.30 116.82 43.61
C GLN A 23 -197.45 115.80 43.79
N GLN A 24 -197.36 114.64 43.14
CA GLN A 24 -197.38 113.38 43.89
C GLN A 24 -195.98 112.73 43.83
N ILE A 25 -195.02 113.37 44.50
CA ILE A 25 -194.68 113.08 45.91
C ILE A 25 -194.00 111.70 45.97
N ASN A 26 -192.74 111.64 45.53
CA ASN A 26 -191.56 111.98 46.34
C ASN A 26 -191.26 111.00 47.49
N GLU A 27 -192.23 110.17 47.93
CA GLU A 27 -191.97 109.02 48.80
C GLU A 27 -191.61 107.77 48.00
N GLU A 28 -192.31 107.51 46.88
CA GLU A 28 -191.97 106.36 46.02
C GLU A 28 -190.65 106.57 45.28
N GLU A 29 -190.34 107.79 44.83
CA GLU A 29 -189.03 108.08 44.26
C GLU A 29 -187.91 108.01 45.30
N SER A 30 -188.14 108.47 46.54
CA SER A 30 -187.13 108.40 47.59
C SER A 30 -186.88 106.95 48.03
N SER A 31 -187.91 106.10 48.11
CA SER A 31 -187.74 104.67 48.39
C SER A 31 -187.16 103.89 47.20
N LYS A 32 -187.45 104.28 45.94
CA LYS A 32 -186.76 103.76 44.75
C LYS A 32 -185.30 104.19 44.70
N LYS A 33 -184.97 105.45 45.00
CA LYS A 33 -183.59 105.96 45.10
C LYS A 33 -182.84 105.33 46.27
N LEU A 34 -183.51 105.07 47.41
CA LEU A 34 -182.91 104.33 48.52
C LEU A 34 -182.64 102.87 48.15
N LYS A 35 -183.60 102.17 47.50
CA LYS A 35 -183.41 100.80 47.00
C LYS A 35 -182.35 100.72 45.89
N LEU A 36 -182.26 101.71 45.02
CA LEU A 36 -181.20 101.83 44.03
C LEU A 36 -179.85 102.07 44.70
N ALA A 37 -179.73 102.99 45.66
CA ALA A 37 -178.50 103.22 46.41
C ALA A 37 -178.08 102.00 47.27
N LEU A 38 -179.04 101.26 47.85
CA LEU A 38 -178.76 100.00 48.56
C LEU A 38 -178.36 98.89 47.59
N GLY A 39 -178.99 98.81 46.41
CA GLY A 39 -178.65 97.89 45.34
C GLY A 39 -177.31 98.20 44.69
N GLU A 40 -176.96 99.48 44.54
CA GLU A 40 -175.66 99.96 44.07
C GLU A 40 -174.59 99.75 45.13
N LYS A 41 -174.90 99.97 46.42
CA LYS A 41 -174.01 99.60 47.53
C LYS A 41 -173.77 98.09 47.55
N GLN A 42 -174.82 97.27 47.45
CA GLN A 42 -174.70 95.81 47.35
C GLN A 42 -173.93 95.38 46.10
N LEU A 43 -174.16 96.01 44.95
CA LEU A 43 -173.41 95.76 43.72
C LEU A 43 -171.93 96.18 43.86
N LEU A 44 -171.64 97.25 44.59
CA LEU A 44 -170.29 97.74 44.85
C LEU A 44 -169.58 96.89 45.91
N GLU A 45 -170.31 96.40 46.91
CA GLU A 45 -169.87 95.47 47.96
C GLU A 45 -169.57 94.10 47.33
N VAL A 46 -170.44 93.59 46.46
CA VAL A 46 -170.19 92.39 45.63
C VAL A 46 -169.04 92.62 44.63
N LYS A 47 -168.89 93.81 44.02
CA LYS A 47 -167.72 94.13 43.16
C LYS A 47 -166.43 94.24 43.97
N TYR A 48 -166.49 94.77 45.19
CA TYR A 48 -165.35 94.86 46.09
C TYR A 48 -164.97 93.48 46.60
N GLU A 49 -165.94 92.63 46.95
CA GLU A 49 -165.74 91.25 47.37
C GLU A 49 -165.23 90.37 46.22
N MET A 50 -165.77 90.50 45.00
CA MET A 50 -165.21 89.88 43.79
C MET A 50 -163.80 90.39 43.47
N LEU A 51 -163.51 91.67 43.72
CA LEU A 51 -162.16 92.21 43.54
C LEU A 51 -161.21 91.72 44.64
N LEU A 52 -161.67 91.60 45.89
CA LEU A 52 -160.93 91.05 47.01
C LEU A 52 -160.66 89.56 46.80
N GLU A 53 -161.63 88.83 46.26
CA GLU A 53 -161.48 87.42 45.88
C GLU A 53 -160.56 87.30 44.67
N LYS A 54 -160.63 88.19 43.67
CA LYS A 54 -159.68 88.22 42.54
C LYS A 54 -158.28 88.58 43.00
N VAL A 55 -158.13 89.52 43.94
CA VAL A 55 -156.85 89.89 44.56
C VAL A 55 -156.34 88.75 45.43
N GLY A 56 -157.20 88.05 46.17
CA GLY A 56 -156.85 86.84 46.94
C GLY A 56 -156.40 85.70 46.04
N ARG A 57 -157.17 85.37 44.99
CA ARG A 57 -156.80 84.40 43.94
C ARG A 57 -155.52 84.81 43.21
N MET A 58 -155.30 86.10 42.93
CA MET A 58 -154.04 86.59 42.35
C MET A 58 -152.88 86.53 43.35
N GLN A 59 -153.12 86.82 44.63
CA GLN A 59 -152.11 86.73 45.70
C GLN A 59 -151.73 85.27 45.95
N ASP A 60 -152.68 84.34 45.90
CA ASP A 60 -152.44 82.91 46.08
C ASP A 60 -151.84 82.27 44.83
N ALA A 61 -152.23 82.71 43.63
CA ALA A 61 -151.53 82.38 42.38
C ALA A 61 -150.09 82.94 42.38
N LEU A 62 -149.86 84.15 42.88
CA LEU A 62 -148.53 84.74 43.03
C LEU A 62 -147.70 84.00 44.09
N LYS A 63 -148.28 83.66 45.25
CA LYS A 63 -147.62 82.82 46.28
C LYS A 63 -147.30 81.44 45.71
N ALA A 64 -148.21 80.82 44.94
CA ALA A 64 -147.99 79.54 44.31
C ALA A 64 -146.91 79.60 43.23
N LYS A 65 -146.91 80.64 42.38
CA LYS A 65 -145.88 80.88 41.35
C LYS A 65 -144.53 81.19 41.99
N MET A 66 -144.47 82.07 42.99
CA MET A 66 -143.25 82.38 43.75
C MET A 66 -142.71 81.15 44.47
N LYS A 67 -143.58 80.26 45.00
CA LYS A 67 -143.18 78.98 45.60
C LYS A 67 -142.75 77.95 44.55
N ALA A 68 -143.28 77.98 43.34
CA ALA A 68 -142.83 77.15 42.23
C ALA A 68 -141.47 77.63 41.69
N GLU A 69 -141.34 78.93 41.39
CA GLU A 69 -140.10 79.60 40.98
C GLU A 69 -139.01 79.47 42.05
N SER A 70 -139.31 79.61 43.34
CA SER A 70 -138.34 79.35 44.41
C SER A 70 -137.88 77.89 44.42
N LYS A 71 -138.78 76.92 44.23
CA LYS A 71 -138.41 75.50 44.12
C LYS A 71 -137.59 75.20 42.86
N GLU A 72 -137.87 75.90 41.77
CA GLU A 72 -137.14 75.78 40.51
C GLU A 72 -135.74 76.42 40.61
N LEU A 73 -135.63 77.61 41.20
CA LEU A 73 -134.37 78.23 41.58
C LEU A 73 -133.57 77.35 42.53
N ASP A 74 -134.19 76.69 43.52
CA ASP A 74 -133.51 75.75 44.42
C ASP A 74 -133.04 74.48 43.69
N ARG A 75 -133.80 73.99 42.70
CA ARG A 75 -133.38 72.87 41.83
C ARG A 75 -132.20 73.28 40.94
N LEU A 76 -132.28 74.43 40.28
CA LEU A 76 -131.21 74.97 39.44
C LEU A 76 -129.96 75.27 40.25
N ARG A 77 -130.09 75.82 41.48
CA ARG A 77 -128.97 76.01 42.42
C ARG A 77 -128.32 74.69 42.82
N LYS A 78 -129.10 73.64 43.08
CA LYS A 78 -128.57 72.29 43.36
C LYS A 78 -127.86 71.69 42.15
N GLN A 79 -128.42 71.84 40.95
CA GLN A 79 -127.80 71.38 39.71
C GLN A 79 -126.52 72.16 39.38
N LEU A 80 -126.49 73.46 39.63
CA LEU A 80 -125.29 74.29 39.49
C LEU A 80 -124.23 73.88 40.51
N ALA A 81 -124.62 73.63 41.77
CA ALA A 81 -123.69 73.16 42.80
C ALA A 81 -123.07 71.80 42.45
N THR A 82 -123.86 70.82 41.99
CA THR A 82 -123.32 69.51 41.56
C THR A 82 -122.53 69.60 40.26
N SER A 83 -122.90 70.50 39.34
CA SER A 83 -122.10 70.78 38.14
C SER A 83 -120.73 71.36 38.50
N ASN A 84 -120.68 72.35 39.39
CA ASN A 84 -119.44 72.96 39.87
C ASN A 84 -118.57 71.94 40.65
N GLU A 85 -119.17 71.10 41.49
CA GLU A 85 -118.46 70.02 42.19
C GLU A 85 -117.85 69.00 41.22
N ASN A 86 -118.57 68.66 40.14
CA ASN A 86 -118.06 67.78 39.09
C ASN A 86 -116.97 68.46 38.24
N GLU A 87 -117.12 69.75 37.93
CA GLU A 87 -116.10 70.54 37.24
C GLU A 87 -114.79 70.58 38.04
N GLU A 88 -114.87 70.79 39.35
CA GLU A 88 -113.70 70.81 40.23
C GLU A 88 -113.04 69.43 40.35
N LYS A 89 -113.84 68.35 40.43
CA LYS A 89 -113.33 66.97 40.36
C LYS A 89 -112.66 66.65 39.03
N ILE A 90 -113.15 67.21 37.91
CA ILE A 90 -112.54 67.05 36.59
C ILE A 90 -111.23 67.85 36.51
N LYS A 91 -111.21 69.11 36.97
CA LYS A 91 -109.97 69.93 37.06
C LYS A 91 -108.90 69.24 37.89
N HIS A 92 -109.22 68.75 39.08
CA HIS A 92 -108.27 67.97 39.89
C HIS A 92 -107.77 66.71 39.18
N LYS A 93 -108.63 65.98 38.45
CA LYS A 93 -108.19 64.83 37.65
C LYS A 93 -107.27 65.24 36.50
N VAL A 94 -107.56 66.35 35.81
CA VAL A 94 -106.72 66.89 34.73
C VAL A 94 -105.34 67.29 35.30
N LEU A 95 -105.29 68.08 36.37
CA LEU A 95 -104.02 68.46 37.03
C LEU A 95 -103.21 67.25 37.52
N ASN A 96 -103.88 66.22 38.05
CA ASN A 96 -103.23 64.97 38.46
C ASN A 96 -102.70 64.17 37.25
N LEU A 97 -103.41 64.18 36.11
CA LEU A 97 -102.95 63.53 34.87
C LEU A 97 -101.83 64.32 34.19
N GLU A 98 -101.87 65.65 34.22
CA GLU A 98 -100.82 66.52 33.71
C GLU A 98 -99.52 66.34 34.50
N SER A 99 -99.59 66.38 35.84
CA SER A 99 -98.42 66.12 36.69
C SER A 99 -97.89 64.68 36.56
N LEU A 100 -98.77 63.67 36.42
CA LEU A 100 -98.36 62.30 36.12
C LEU A 100 -97.67 62.20 34.75
N ASN A 101 -98.18 62.88 33.72
CA ASN A 101 -97.60 62.87 32.39
C ASN A 101 -96.24 63.58 32.35
N MET A 102 -96.09 64.72 33.05
CA MET A 102 -94.79 65.39 33.22
C MET A 102 -93.76 64.47 33.89
N ASN A 103 -94.14 63.78 34.98
CA ASN A 103 -93.27 62.81 35.64
C ASN A 103 -92.91 61.61 34.73
N LEU A 104 -93.87 61.15 33.91
CA LEU A 104 -93.63 60.08 32.94
C LEU A 104 -92.65 60.52 31.85
N GLU A 105 -92.83 61.71 31.29
CA GLU A 105 -91.91 62.30 30.30
C GLU A 105 -90.51 62.52 30.86
N GLU A 106 -90.38 62.96 32.11
CA GLU A 106 -89.08 63.11 32.78
C GLU A 106 -88.39 61.75 32.97
N ASN A 107 -89.12 60.73 33.41
CA ASN A 107 -88.59 59.37 33.56
C ASN A 107 -88.19 58.76 32.21
N VAL A 108 -88.99 58.95 31.14
CA VAL A 108 -88.63 58.52 29.79
C VAL A 108 -87.35 59.20 29.31
N LYS A 109 -87.19 60.51 29.54
CA LYS A 109 -85.95 61.24 29.21
C LYS A 109 -84.74 60.73 30.00
N LYS A 110 -84.90 60.44 31.29
CA LYS A 110 -83.84 59.83 32.13
C LYS A 110 -83.42 58.47 31.59
N SER A 111 -84.37 57.55 31.35
CA SER A 111 -84.06 56.24 30.80
C SER A 111 -83.49 56.28 29.38
N GLN A 112 -83.83 57.29 28.56
CA GLN A 112 -83.18 57.52 27.27
C GLN A 112 -81.71 57.96 27.42
N LEU A 113 -81.41 58.85 28.38
CA LEU A 113 -80.04 59.25 28.67
C LEU A 113 -79.20 58.10 29.24
N GLU A 114 -79.77 57.32 30.17
CA GLU A 114 -79.16 56.10 30.72
C GLU A 114 -78.88 55.07 29.61
N LEU A 115 -79.80 54.89 28.67
CA LEU A 115 -79.62 54.00 27.52
C LEU A 115 -78.48 54.47 26.60
N ILE A 116 -78.38 55.77 26.32
CA ILE A 116 -77.29 56.34 25.51
C ILE A 116 -75.94 56.15 26.21
N GLN A 117 -75.86 56.43 27.52
CA GLN A 117 -74.65 56.20 28.32
C GLN A 117 -74.25 54.71 28.37
N ALA A 118 -75.24 53.80 28.48
CA ALA A 118 -75.00 52.37 28.38
C ALA A 118 -74.49 51.94 27.00
N GLN A 119 -75.01 52.54 25.91
CA GLN A 119 -74.52 52.27 24.55
C GLN A 119 -73.10 52.79 24.33
N GLU A 120 -72.78 53.99 24.82
CA GLU A 120 -71.44 54.59 24.73
C GLU A 120 -70.40 53.74 25.48
N THR A 121 -70.70 53.36 26.74
CA THR A 121 -69.82 52.49 27.53
C THR A 121 -69.67 51.08 26.95
N ILE A 122 -70.72 50.50 26.35
CA ILE A 122 -70.61 49.23 25.63
C ILE A 122 -69.72 49.37 24.39
N ALA A 123 -69.80 50.47 23.65
CA ALA A 123 -68.95 50.72 22.48
C ALA A 123 -67.48 50.91 22.86
N GLU A 124 -67.20 51.64 23.96
CA GLU A 124 -65.85 51.80 24.50
C GLU A 124 -65.25 50.46 24.96
N ILE A 125 -66.02 49.65 25.69
CA ILE A 125 -65.60 48.30 26.11
C ILE A 125 -65.35 47.39 24.91
N HIS A 126 -66.19 47.44 23.87
CA HIS A 126 -65.98 46.65 22.65
C HIS A 126 -64.69 47.05 21.93
N TYR A 127 -64.46 48.36 21.75
CA TYR A 127 -63.24 48.87 21.13
C TYR A 127 -61.98 48.46 21.91
N GLN A 128 -62.00 48.57 23.24
CA GLN A 128 -60.89 48.15 24.09
C GLN A 128 -60.64 46.63 23.98
N ALA A 129 -61.71 45.81 24.00
CA ALA A 129 -61.59 44.36 23.86
C ALA A 129 -61.06 43.93 22.48
N GLU A 130 -61.48 44.61 21.41
CA GLU A 130 -61.00 44.37 20.04
C GLU A 130 -59.53 44.77 19.89
N TYR A 131 -59.12 45.90 20.48
CA TYR A 131 -57.72 46.34 20.52
C TYR A 131 -56.82 45.37 21.33
N GLU A 132 -57.28 44.93 22.51
CA GLU A 132 -56.56 43.92 23.31
C GLU A 132 -56.48 42.56 22.59
N GLN A 133 -57.55 42.16 21.89
CA GLN A 133 -57.54 40.96 21.06
C GLN A 133 -56.54 41.07 19.91
N GLN A 134 -56.49 42.20 19.21
CA GLN A 134 -55.53 42.44 18.13
C GLN A 134 -54.09 42.37 18.66
N LEU A 135 -53.80 43.07 19.77
CA LEU A 135 -52.48 43.04 20.41
C LEU A 135 -52.10 41.62 20.87
N ALA A 136 -53.05 40.83 21.38
CA ALA A 136 -52.82 39.43 21.72
C ALA A 136 -52.51 38.58 20.47
N THR A 137 -53.23 38.77 19.35
CA THR A 137 -52.93 38.06 18.10
C THR A 137 -51.58 38.45 17.50
N ASP A 138 -51.19 39.72 17.54
CA ASP A 138 -49.88 40.18 17.05
C ASP A 138 -48.74 39.61 17.91
N ASN A 139 -48.92 39.57 19.24
CA ASN A 139 -47.98 38.90 20.14
C ASN A 139 -47.87 37.39 19.84
N ILE A 140 -48.99 36.69 19.64
CA ILE A 140 -48.99 35.26 19.26
C ILE A 140 -48.25 35.06 17.93
N ASN A 141 -48.57 35.83 16.90
CA ASN A 141 -47.90 35.77 15.60
C ASN A 141 -46.38 36.00 15.73
N SER A 142 -45.95 36.97 16.55
CA SER A 142 -44.53 37.25 16.80
C SER A 142 -43.81 36.09 17.51
N LEU A 143 -44.48 35.41 18.44
CA LEU A 143 -43.97 34.23 19.13
C LEU A 143 -43.94 33.00 18.21
N GLU A 144 -44.93 32.82 17.35
CA GLU A 144 -44.96 31.74 16.35
C GLU A 144 -43.81 31.89 15.33
N ILE A 145 -43.56 33.11 14.83
CA ILE A 145 -42.40 33.41 13.98
C ILE A 145 -41.10 33.11 14.73
N SER A 146 -40.98 33.54 15.99
CA SER A 146 -39.81 33.27 16.82
C SER A 146 -39.57 31.77 17.05
N ILE A 147 -40.65 31.02 17.28
CA ILE A 147 -40.62 29.55 17.42
C ILE A 147 -40.25 28.88 16.10
N SER A 148 -40.70 29.39 14.95
CA SER A 148 -40.30 28.89 13.63
C SER A 148 -38.80 29.09 13.40
N ASN A 149 -38.30 30.31 13.63
CA ASN A 149 -36.89 30.64 13.47
C ASN A 149 -36.00 29.76 14.37
N LEU A 150 -36.39 29.54 15.64
CA LEU A 150 -35.68 28.65 16.55
C LEU A 150 -35.74 27.18 16.13
N LYS A 151 -36.85 26.71 15.54
CA LYS A 151 -36.93 25.36 14.97
C LYS A 151 -35.98 25.20 13.77
N ASP A 152 -35.90 26.20 12.91
CA ASP A 152 -35.03 26.19 11.75
C ASP A 152 -33.55 26.24 12.15
N GLU A 153 -33.18 27.06 13.16
CA GLU A 153 -31.85 27.06 13.77
C GLU A 153 -31.50 25.70 14.41
N ILE A 154 -32.42 25.10 15.17
CA ILE A 154 -32.25 23.74 15.73
C ILE A 154 -32.06 22.70 14.62
N ASN A 155 -32.78 22.82 13.49
CA ASN A 155 -32.65 21.89 12.37
C ASN A 155 -31.32 22.07 11.63
N ALA A 156 -30.83 23.31 11.46
CA ALA A 156 -29.50 23.60 10.93
C ALA A 156 -28.41 22.98 11.82
N ILE A 157 -28.44 23.25 13.13
CA ILE A 157 -27.47 22.69 14.11
C ILE A 157 -27.50 21.15 14.12
N LYS A 158 -28.67 20.51 13.96
CA LYS A 158 -28.76 19.05 13.81
C LYS A 158 -28.10 18.56 12.54
N SER A 159 -28.30 19.23 11.41
CA SER A 159 -27.68 18.86 10.14
C SER A 159 -26.16 19.00 10.19
N ASP A 160 -25.64 20.07 10.80
CA ASP A 160 -24.22 20.27 11.05
C ASP A 160 -23.64 19.20 11.99
N LEU A 161 -24.39 18.81 13.04
CA LEU A 161 -24.00 17.73 13.95
C LEU A 161 -23.96 16.37 13.23
N GLU A 162 -24.96 16.06 12.40
CA GLU A 162 -24.98 14.83 11.59
C GLU A 162 -23.81 14.80 10.60
N SER A 163 -23.52 15.91 9.92
CA SER A 163 -22.35 16.06 9.05
C SER A 163 -21.03 15.85 9.82
N SER A 164 -20.91 16.44 11.00
CA SER A 164 -19.75 16.29 11.88
C SER A 164 -19.57 14.84 12.39
N ILE A 165 -20.67 14.14 12.69
CA ILE A 165 -20.65 12.71 13.05
C ILE A 165 -20.19 11.85 11.85
N ILE A 166 -20.66 12.13 10.64
CA ILE A 166 -20.22 11.44 9.42
C ILE A 166 -18.71 11.66 9.21
N ALA A 167 -18.24 12.91 9.24
CA ALA A 167 -16.83 13.25 9.09
C ALA A 167 -15.95 12.60 10.18
N LYS A 168 -16.42 12.54 11.44
CA LYS A 168 -15.74 11.82 12.52
C LYS A 168 -15.65 10.32 12.20
N ASN A 169 -16.73 9.69 11.77
CA ASN A 169 -16.74 8.26 11.43
C ASN A 169 -15.83 7.95 10.24
N GLU A 170 -15.74 8.83 9.25
CA GLU A 170 -14.79 8.71 8.14
C GLU A 170 -13.33 8.80 8.62
N LEU A 171 -13.01 9.76 9.50
CA LEU A 171 -11.69 9.88 10.11
C LEU A 171 -11.33 8.68 10.99
N GLU A 172 -12.30 8.13 11.74
CA GLU A 172 -12.11 6.93 12.57
C GLU A 172 -11.84 5.69 11.69
N ASN A 173 -12.62 5.51 10.62
CA ASN A 173 -12.37 4.46 9.61
C ASN A 173 -11.00 4.62 8.92
N ARG A 174 -10.62 5.85 8.58
CA ARG A 174 -9.30 6.17 8.02
C ARG A 174 -8.16 5.82 8.99
N ASN A 175 -8.35 6.13 10.28
CA ASN A 175 -7.39 5.80 11.34
C ASN A 175 -7.26 4.28 11.52
N LEU A 176 -8.38 3.54 11.59
CA LEU A 176 -8.39 2.07 11.63
C LEU A 176 -7.74 1.44 10.39
N GLN A 177 -7.88 2.04 9.20
CA GLN A 177 -7.16 1.61 8.00
C GLN A 177 -5.65 1.82 8.16
N LEU A 178 -5.22 3.02 8.55
CA LEU A 178 -3.81 3.36 8.76
C LEU A 178 -3.16 2.46 9.83
N GLN A 179 -3.86 2.16 10.93
CA GLN A 179 -3.38 1.22 11.95
C GLN A 179 -3.17 -0.19 11.39
N ARG A 180 -4.10 -0.70 10.57
CA ARG A 180 -3.94 -2.00 9.88
C ARG A 180 -2.76 -1.98 8.91
N ASP A 181 -2.57 -0.89 8.18
CA ASP A 181 -1.48 -0.77 7.20
C ASP A 181 -0.11 -0.62 7.89
N ILE A 182 -0.03 0.11 9.00
CA ILE A 182 1.14 0.14 9.90
C ILE A 182 1.44 -1.27 10.44
N GLY A 183 0.42 -2.01 10.90
CA GLY A 183 0.57 -3.39 11.36
C GLY A 183 1.13 -4.34 10.29
N LYS A 184 0.66 -4.22 9.04
CA LYS A 184 1.23 -4.97 7.89
C LYS A 184 2.69 -4.60 7.64
N LEU A 185 3.02 -3.30 7.69
CA LEU A 185 4.38 -2.81 7.46
C LEU A 185 5.34 -3.32 8.55
N LEU A 186 4.94 -3.25 9.83
CA LEU A 186 5.71 -3.80 10.95
C LEU A 186 5.94 -5.31 10.80
N ASN A 187 4.90 -6.09 10.51
CA ASN A 187 5.04 -7.52 10.26
C ASN A 187 5.96 -7.82 9.05
N SER A 188 5.89 -7.02 7.98
CA SER A 188 6.82 -7.16 6.85
C SER A 188 8.26 -6.82 7.22
N GLN A 189 8.46 -5.81 8.07
CA GLN A 189 9.78 -5.42 8.57
C GLN A 189 10.38 -6.50 9.47
N GLU A 190 9.57 -7.11 10.34
CA GLU A 190 9.99 -8.23 11.19
C GLU A 190 10.44 -9.43 10.35
N LEU A 191 9.68 -9.81 9.33
CA LEU A 191 10.07 -10.86 8.37
C LEU A 191 11.36 -10.51 7.62
N TRP A 192 11.56 -9.26 7.19
CA TRP A 192 12.82 -8.83 6.56
C TRP A 192 14.02 -8.89 7.52
N VAL A 193 13.83 -8.58 8.81
CA VAL A 193 14.86 -8.68 9.84
C VAL A 193 15.20 -10.14 10.16
N GLU A 194 14.19 -11.03 10.20
CA GLU A 194 14.39 -12.47 10.36
C GLU A 194 15.15 -13.06 9.17
N GLU A 195 14.72 -12.78 7.93
CA GLU A 195 15.42 -13.19 6.71
C GLU A 195 16.87 -12.65 6.70
N GLN A 196 17.08 -11.38 7.04
CA GLN A 196 18.43 -10.80 7.15
C GLN A 196 19.28 -11.53 8.21
N SER A 197 18.69 -11.91 9.33
CA SER A 197 19.36 -12.69 10.39
C SER A 197 19.76 -14.07 9.86
N ILE A 198 18.84 -14.79 9.22
CA ILE A 198 19.10 -16.10 8.59
C ILE A 198 20.24 -15.99 7.58
N GLN A 199 20.17 -15.05 6.64
CA GLN A 199 21.21 -14.83 5.64
C GLN A 199 22.56 -14.49 6.29
N ASN A 200 22.59 -13.68 7.35
CA ASN A 200 23.81 -13.36 8.09
C ASN A 200 24.40 -14.59 8.81
N THR A 201 23.57 -15.47 9.40
CA THR A 201 24.05 -16.76 9.94
C THR A 201 24.60 -17.68 8.85
N ASN A 202 23.96 -17.73 7.67
CA ASN A 202 24.44 -18.51 6.53
C ASN A 202 25.78 -17.98 6.01
N ILE A 203 25.93 -16.65 5.87
CA ILE A 203 27.20 -16.01 5.51
C ILE A 203 28.30 -16.35 6.52
N LYS A 204 28.03 -16.29 7.83
CA LYS A 204 28.99 -16.70 8.88
C LYS A 204 29.36 -18.17 8.78
N ASN A 205 28.40 -19.06 8.53
CA ASN A 205 28.65 -20.49 8.36
C ASN A 205 29.51 -20.78 7.12
N LEU A 206 29.24 -20.09 6.01
CA LEU A 206 30.05 -20.19 4.78
C LEU A 206 31.46 -19.60 4.98
N GLN A 207 31.59 -18.48 5.69
CA GLN A 207 32.90 -17.91 6.07
C GLN A 207 33.71 -18.88 6.94
N ASN A 208 33.09 -19.48 7.96
CA ASN A 208 33.73 -20.50 8.79
C ASN A 208 34.13 -21.74 7.98
N ALA A 209 33.28 -22.19 7.05
CA ALA A 209 33.60 -23.32 6.17
C ALA A 209 34.77 -22.99 5.22
N LEU A 210 34.81 -21.78 4.67
CA LEU A 210 35.92 -21.29 3.85
C LEU A 210 37.21 -21.14 4.66
N GLU A 211 37.15 -20.66 5.90
CA GLU A 211 38.32 -20.57 6.78
C GLU A 211 38.85 -21.97 7.13
N LEU A 212 37.97 -22.92 7.44
CA LEU A 212 38.34 -24.32 7.69
C LEU A 212 38.98 -24.98 6.46
N LEU A 213 38.42 -24.76 5.26
CA LEU A 213 39.00 -25.23 4.00
C LEU A 213 40.35 -24.57 3.71
N GLN A 214 40.48 -23.25 3.91
CA GLN A 214 41.76 -22.57 3.76
C GLN A 214 42.81 -23.06 4.77
N ARG A 215 42.40 -23.37 6.01
CA ARG A 215 43.30 -23.92 7.04
C ARG A 215 43.68 -25.37 6.72
N GLY A 216 42.75 -26.17 6.21
CA GLY A 216 42.99 -27.51 5.68
C GLY A 216 44.01 -27.47 4.54
N ASN A 217 43.72 -26.75 3.47
CA ASN A 217 44.63 -26.59 2.32
C ASN A 217 46.01 -26.04 2.71
N LYS A 218 46.10 -25.12 3.68
CA LYS A 218 47.40 -24.64 4.20
C LYS A 218 48.15 -25.72 4.98
N SER A 219 47.45 -26.53 5.79
CA SER A 219 48.06 -27.68 6.47
C SER A 219 48.54 -28.71 5.46
N GLU A 220 47.68 -29.14 4.54
CA GLU A 220 48.02 -30.09 3.47
C GLU A 220 49.18 -29.60 2.61
N MET A 221 49.21 -28.31 2.24
CA MET A 221 50.35 -27.71 1.54
C MET A 221 51.63 -27.75 2.39
N HIS A 222 51.55 -27.47 3.69
CA HIS A 222 52.71 -27.57 4.59
C HIS A 222 53.18 -29.02 4.76
N ASP A 223 52.26 -29.98 4.87
CA ASP A 223 52.57 -31.40 5.02
C ASP A 223 53.20 -31.96 3.74
N LEU A 224 52.67 -31.62 2.57
CA LEU A 224 53.28 -31.94 1.27
C LEU A 224 54.64 -31.25 1.09
N LEU A 225 54.80 -30.01 1.53
CA LEU A 225 56.09 -29.30 1.50
C LEU A 225 57.11 -29.94 2.46
N ASN A 226 56.67 -30.42 3.61
CA ASN A 226 57.51 -31.15 4.56
C ASN A 226 57.94 -32.49 3.96
N GLN A 227 57.02 -33.27 3.40
CA GLN A 227 57.31 -34.52 2.69
C GLN A 227 58.29 -34.30 1.54
N LEU A 228 58.07 -33.30 0.69
CA LEU A 228 58.96 -32.98 -0.43
C LEU A 228 60.34 -32.49 0.05
N ASN A 229 60.42 -31.77 1.18
CA ASN A 229 61.70 -31.43 1.81
C ASN A 229 62.40 -32.64 2.44
N GLU A 230 61.67 -33.62 2.97
CA GLU A 230 62.22 -34.88 3.46
C GLU A 230 62.75 -35.75 2.32
N GLU A 231 62.00 -35.90 1.22
CA GLU A 231 62.46 -36.56 0.00
C GLU A 231 63.68 -35.86 -0.58
N ARG A 232 63.67 -34.52 -0.68
CA ARG A 232 64.85 -33.74 -1.09
C ARG A 232 66.05 -33.99 -0.18
N LYS A 233 65.86 -34.08 1.15
CA LYS A 233 66.95 -34.42 2.08
C LYS A 233 67.46 -35.85 1.86
N LYS A 234 66.58 -36.83 1.63
CA LYS A 234 66.95 -38.21 1.30
C LYS A 234 67.77 -38.26 0.01
N PHE A 235 67.34 -37.59 -1.06
CA PHE A 235 68.08 -37.52 -2.31
C PHE A 235 69.42 -36.78 -2.18
N GLU A 236 69.50 -35.71 -1.37
CA GLU A 236 70.78 -35.04 -1.12
C GLU A 236 71.74 -35.90 -0.27
N MET A 237 71.21 -36.69 0.69
CA MET A 237 72.01 -37.70 1.41
C MET A 237 72.48 -38.82 0.48
N GLU A 238 71.61 -39.37 -0.37
CA GLU A 238 71.97 -40.40 -1.36
C GLU A 238 73.02 -39.89 -2.35
N LYS A 239 72.88 -38.64 -2.80
CA LYS A 239 73.87 -37.93 -3.63
C LYS A 239 75.19 -37.69 -2.89
N GLN A 240 75.17 -37.38 -1.60
CA GLN A 240 76.38 -37.28 -0.78
C GLN A 240 77.05 -38.65 -0.61
N ASP A 241 76.29 -39.71 -0.33
CA ASP A 241 76.81 -41.08 -0.26
C ASP A 241 77.38 -41.55 -1.61
N LEU A 242 76.73 -41.21 -2.73
CA LEU A 242 77.25 -41.46 -4.08
C LEU A 242 78.52 -40.66 -4.35
N ASN A 243 78.59 -39.38 -3.96
CA ASN A 243 79.81 -38.58 -4.06
C ASN A 243 80.95 -39.13 -3.18
N ILE A 244 80.66 -39.62 -1.97
CA ILE A 244 81.63 -40.28 -1.10
C ILE A 244 82.10 -41.60 -1.72
N LYS A 245 81.19 -42.38 -2.33
CA LYS A 245 81.54 -43.60 -3.06
C LYS A 245 82.38 -43.31 -4.31
N MET A 246 82.03 -42.29 -5.10
CA MET A 246 82.82 -41.85 -6.25
C MET A 246 84.20 -41.37 -5.80
N SER A 247 84.30 -40.51 -4.77
CA SER A 247 85.58 -40.06 -4.23
C SER A 247 86.43 -41.22 -3.68
N LYS A 248 85.83 -42.23 -3.04
CA LYS A 248 86.53 -43.45 -2.63
C LYS A 248 87.06 -44.24 -3.83
N LEU A 249 86.25 -44.41 -4.89
CA LEU A 249 86.68 -45.08 -6.12
C LEU A 249 87.75 -44.27 -6.88
N GLU A 250 87.67 -42.94 -6.89
CA GLU A 250 88.72 -42.06 -7.43
C GLU A 250 90.03 -42.21 -6.65
N VAL A 251 89.96 -42.30 -5.32
CA VAL A 251 91.13 -42.59 -4.47
C VAL A 251 91.67 -43.99 -4.76
N GLU A 252 90.84 -45.03 -4.82
CA GLU A 252 91.24 -46.41 -5.11
C GLU A 252 91.84 -46.57 -6.52
N ILE A 253 91.32 -45.85 -7.52
CA ILE A 253 91.91 -45.72 -8.86
C ILE A 253 93.26 -44.99 -8.78
N SER A 254 93.38 -43.92 -7.99
CA SER A 254 94.66 -43.21 -7.83
C SER A 254 95.73 -44.05 -7.12
N GLU A 255 95.37 -44.81 -6.08
CA GLU A 255 96.27 -45.68 -5.32
C GLU A 255 96.69 -46.92 -6.13
N SER A 256 95.78 -47.52 -6.91
CA SER A 256 96.14 -48.63 -7.80
C SER A 256 97.03 -48.17 -8.97
N THR A 257 96.81 -46.97 -9.52
CA THR A 257 97.68 -46.44 -10.59
C THR A 257 99.06 -46.00 -10.09
N THR A 258 99.19 -45.46 -8.88
CA THR A 258 100.50 -45.07 -8.32
C THR A 258 101.34 -46.26 -7.86
N ASN A 259 100.76 -47.26 -7.20
CA ASN A 259 101.54 -48.39 -6.68
C ASN A 259 102.03 -49.35 -7.78
N VAL A 260 101.22 -49.62 -8.81
CA VAL A 260 101.60 -50.51 -9.93
C VAL A 260 102.61 -49.85 -10.88
N SER A 261 102.64 -48.52 -10.96
CA SER A 261 103.50 -47.81 -11.92
C SER A 261 104.89 -47.42 -11.39
N LEU A 262 105.10 -47.45 -10.07
CA LEU A 262 106.35 -46.94 -9.46
C LEU A 262 107.33 -48.05 -9.09
N ASP A 263 106.88 -49.07 -8.36
CA ASP A 263 107.76 -50.11 -7.80
C ASP A 263 108.28 -51.06 -8.90
N ASP A 264 107.41 -51.48 -9.83
CA ASP A 264 107.80 -52.25 -11.02
C ASP A 264 108.73 -51.44 -11.95
N TYR A 265 108.54 -50.12 -12.05
CA TYR A 265 109.36 -49.27 -12.93
C TYR A 265 110.75 -49.00 -12.37
N ASP A 266 110.89 -48.73 -11.06
CA ASP A 266 112.21 -48.57 -10.45
C ASP A 266 112.96 -49.90 -10.32
N GLN A 267 112.29 -51.04 -10.10
CA GLN A 267 112.94 -52.37 -10.19
C GLN A 267 113.45 -52.66 -11.62
N LEU A 268 112.63 -52.43 -12.65
CA LEU A 268 113.02 -52.66 -14.05
C LEU A 268 114.18 -51.73 -14.47
N LYS A 269 114.18 -50.49 -14.00
CA LYS A 269 115.25 -49.51 -14.21
C LYS A 269 116.56 -49.89 -13.50
N HIS A 270 116.49 -50.49 -12.31
CA HIS A 270 117.67 -51.02 -11.63
C HIS A 270 118.28 -52.20 -12.41
N GLN A 271 117.45 -53.14 -12.85
CA GLN A 271 117.87 -54.27 -13.68
C GLN A 271 118.50 -53.81 -15.01
N LEU A 272 117.93 -52.79 -15.65
CA LEU A 272 118.48 -52.22 -16.88
C LEU A 272 119.86 -51.57 -16.65
N GLY A 273 120.08 -50.93 -15.50
CA GLY A 273 121.37 -50.34 -15.13
C GLY A 273 122.47 -51.39 -14.89
N GLU A 274 122.12 -52.52 -14.27
CA GLU A 274 123.04 -53.64 -14.05
C GLU A 274 123.35 -54.37 -15.38
N GLN A 275 122.38 -54.52 -16.27
CA GLN A 275 122.63 -55.04 -17.62
C GLN A 275 123.48 -54.07 -18.46
N ALA A 276 123.26 -52.75 -18.38
CA ALA A 276 124.07 -51.77 -19.10
C ALA A 276 125.55 -51.75 -18.64
N THR A 277 125.80 -51.90 -17.33
CA THR A 277 127.16 -51.92 -16.77
C THR A 277 127.90 -53.23 -17.07
N THR A 278 127.22 -54.38 -17.04
CA THR A 278 127.80 -55.66 -17.49
C THR A 278 128.10 -55.66 -19.00
N ILE A 279 127.21 -55.08 -19.84
CA ILE A 279 127.48 -54.87 -21.27
C ILE A 279 128.71 -53.95 -21.49
N ALA A 280 128.89 -52.91 -20.68
CA ALA A 280 130.07 -52.04 -20.77
C ALA A 280 131.38 -52.77 -20.39
N GLN A 281 131.35 -53.61 -19.35
CA GLN A 281 132.50 -54.45 -18.97
C GLN A 281 132.83 -55.49 -20.05
N LEU A 282 131.83 -56.18 -20.60
CA LEU A 282 132.00 -57.15 -21.68
C LEU A 282 132.53 -56.49 -22.96
N ARG A 283 132.04 -55.31 -23.34
CA ARG A 283 132.58 -54.54 -24.48
C ARG A 283 134.04 -54.16 -24.28
N LYS A 284 134.45 -53.77 -23.07
CA LYS A 284 135.86 -53.47 -22.75
C LYS A 284 136.75 -54.72 -22.82
N GLN A 285 136.27 -55.86 -22.34
CA GLN A 285 136.97 -57.13 -22.47
C GLN A 285 137.09 -57.58 -23.93
N VAL A 286 136.03 -57.46 -24.73
CA VAL A 286 136.04 -57.79 -26.17
C VAL A 286 136.99 -56.87 -26.96
N PHE A 287 137.10 -55.59 -26.59
CA PHE A 287 138.09 -54.69 -27.21
C PHE A 287 139.53 -55.14 -26.95
N VAL A 288 139.88 -55.41 -25.69
CA VAL A 288 141.22 -55.90 -25.30
C VAL A 288 141.52 -57.29 -25.87
N LEU A 289 140.49 -58.14 -25.99
CA LEU A 289 140.63 -59.46 -26.62
C LEU A 289 140.85 -59.34 -28.14
N ASN A 290 140.18 -58.41 -28.82
CA ASN A 290 140.42 -58.11 -30.23
C ASN A 290 141.83 -57.56 -30.48
N GLU A 291 142.39 -56.80 -29.54
CA GLU A 291 143.78 -56.31 -29.62
C GLU A 291 144.78 -57.47 -29.56
N HIS A 292 144.65 -58.37 -28.56
CA HIS A 292 145.44 -59.61 -28.50
C HIS A 292 145.22 -60.54 -29.71
N LEU A 293 144.00 -60.60 -30.25
CA LEU A 293 143.68 -61.41 -31.43
C LEU A 293 144.24 -60.78 -32.72
N THR A 294 144.32 -59.46 -32.81
CA THR A 294 144.95 -58.75 -33.94
C THR A 294 146.48 -58.87 -33.91
N GLU A 295 147.09 -58.77 -32.73
CA GLU A 295 148.53 -58.98 -32.53
C GLU A 295 148.93 -60.44 -32.87
N SER A 296 148.08 -61.41 -32.52
CA SER A 296 148.28 -62.84 -32.81
C SER A 296 148.02 -63.20 -34.28
N MET A 297 146.95 -62.66 -34.89
CA MET A 297 146.61 -62.87 -36.30
C MET A 297 147.62 -62.21 -37.26
N ARG A 298 148.38 -61.21 -36.80
CA ARG A 298 149.50 -60.62 -37.56
C ARG A 298 150.77 -61.48 -37.54
N ARG A 299 150.88 -62.47 -36.65
CA ARG A 299 152.02 -63.41 -36.58
C ARG A 299 151.71 -64.83 -37.09
N LEU A 300 150.44 -65.14 -37.40
CA LEU A 300 149.98 -66.47 -37.81
C LEU A 300 149.46 -66.54 -39.26
N LYS A 301 149.72 -65.51 -40.08
CA LYS A 301 149.18 -65.39 -41.44
C LYS A 301 150.24 -65.21 -42.53
N ASP A 302 151.36 -65.92 -42.40
CA ASP A 302 152.46 -65.96 -43.38
C ASP A 302 153.00 -67.40 -43.65
N GLU A 303 152.32 -68.46 -43.19
CA GLU A 303 152.63 -69.84 -43.61
C GLU A 303 151.37 -70.60 -44.06
N ASN A 304 151.39 -70.97 -45.36
CA ASN A 304 151.04 -72.27 -45.96
C ASN A 304 149.65 -72.88 -45.65
N ASP A 305 148.77 -73.00 -46.65
CA ASP A 305 148.58 -74.21 -47.49
C ASP A 305 147.62 -75.23 -46.82
N GLU A 306 146.93 -76.17 -47.48
CA GLU A 306 146.92 -76.60 -48.90
C GLU A 306 145.53 -77.18 -49.25
N TYR A 307 145.21 -77.30 -50.55
CA TYR A 307 144.05 -78.09 -51.01
C TYR A 307 144.37 -79.60 -51.01
N THR A 308 143.59 -80.42 -50.30
CA THR A 308 143.60 -81.89 -50.52
C THR A 308 142.20 -82.51 -50.54
N LEU A 309 141.59 -82.58 -51.73
CA LEU A 309 140.51 -83.53 -52.03
C LEU A 309 141.09 -84.64 -52.93
N ASP A 310 141.17 -85.87 -52.42
CA ASP A 310 141.87 -86.95 -53.11
C ASP A 310 141.17 -87.40 -54.42
N ARG A 311 141.87 -87.16 -55.52
CA ARG A 311 141.48 -87.51 -56.89
C ARG A 311 141.24 -89.02 -57.09
N ARG A 312 141.83 -89.89 -56.25
CA ARG A 312 141.59 -91.35 -56.30
C ARG A 312 140.18 -91.74 -55.86
N VAL A 313 139.64 -91.09 -54.83
CA VAL A 313 138.30 -91.38 -54.31
C VAL A 313 137.25 -91.08 -55.38
N ILE A 314 137.35 -89.92 -56.03
CA ILE A 314 136.43 -89.51 -57.09
C ILE A 314 136.50 -90.45 -58.30
N SER A 315 137.72 -90.81 -58.75
CA SER A 315 137.90 -91.73 -59.88
C SER A 315 137.31 -93.13 -59.62
N SER A 316 137.48 -93.65 -58.40
CA SER A 316 136.95 -94.95 -58.00
C SER A 316 135.41 -95.01 -58.07
N LEU A 317 134.72 -93.98 -57.57
CA LEU A 317 133.25 -93.93 -57.63
C LEU A 317 132.72 -93.85 -59.08
N PHE A 318 133.38 -93.09 -59.97
CA PHE A 318 132.95 -93.03 -61.37
C PHE A 318 133.15 -94.36 -62.12
N VAL A 319 134.25 -95.08 -61.86
CA VAL A 319 134.46 -96.42 -62.46
C VAL A 319 133.39 -97.41 -61.97
N SER A 320 133.08 -97.42 -60.67
CA SER A 320 132.02 -98.26 -60.09
C SER A 320 130.65 -97.97 -60.72
N PHE A 321 130.34 -96.70 -61.01
CA PHE A 321 129.08 -96.31 -61.66
C PHE A 321 128.94 -96.79 -63.12
N PHE A 322 130.04 -96.87 -63.88
CA PHE A 322 130.01 -97.35 -65.28
C PHE A 322 130.10 -98.88 -65.41
N ALA A 323 130.63 -99.58 -64.41
CA ALA A 323 130.75 -101.04 -64.42
C ALA A 323 129.43 -101.80 -64.13
N MET A 324 128.42 -101.14 -63.54
CA MET A 324 127.15 -101.79 -63.19
C MET A 324 126.14 -101.87 -64.37
N PRO A 325 125.50 -103.03 -64.60
CA PRO A 325 124.49 -103.20 -65.63
C PRO A 325 123.22 -102.35 -65.35
N TYR A 326 122.49 -102.03 -66.42
CA TYR A 326 121.32 -101.18 -66.37
C TYR A 326 120.13 -101.89 -65.67
N GLY A 327 119.86 -101.52 -64.42
CA GLY A 327 118.72 -102.03 -63.64
C GLY A 327 118.98 -102.20 -62.14
N ASP A 328 120.24 -102.15 -61.67
CA ASP A 328 120.58 -102.33 -60.26
C ASP A 328 120.26 -101.08 -59.40
N SER A 329 119.57 -101.29 -58.28
CA SER A 329 119.26 -100.28 -57.26
C SER A 329 120.52 -99.63 -56.67
N LYS A 330 121.64 -100.36 -56.56
CA LYS A 330 122.89 -99.86 -55.99
C LYS A 330 123.53 -98.73 -56.81
N ARG A 331 123.21 -98.64 -58.09
CA ARG A 331 123.71 -97.57 -58.97
C ARG A 331 123.21 -96.18 -58.55
N TYR A 332 122.04 -96.12 -57.91
CA TYR A 332 121.47 -94.87 -57.38
C TYR A 332 122.21 -94.40 -56.11
N GLU A 333 122.54 -95.32 -55.21
CA GLU A 333 123.29 -95.03 -53.97
C GLU A 333 124.68 -94.47 -54.26
N VAL A 334 125.41 -95.08 -55.21
CA VAL A 334 126.73 -94.59 -55.65
C VAL A 334 126.63 -93.17 -56.20
N LEU A 335 125.60 -92.88 -57.00
CA LEU A 335 125.38 -91.56 -57.58
C LEU A 335 125.02 -90.50 -56.53
N GLN A 336 124.27 -90.89 -55.51
CA GLN A 336 123.96 -90.05 -54.35
C GLN A 336 125.20 -89.75 -53.50
N LEU A 337 126.13 -90.72 -53.37
CA LEU A 337 127.40 -90.53 -52.67
C LEU A 337 128.33 -89.56 -53.41
N ILE A 338 128.45 -89.69 -54.74
CA ILE A 338 129.17 -88.72 -55.61
C ILE A 338 128.61 -87.30 -55.39
N SER A 339 127.28 -87.16 -55.35
CA SER A 339 126.61 -85.87 -55.23
C SER A 339 126.87 -85.15 -53.90
N ASN A 340 127.09 -85.87 -52.80
CA ASN A 340 127.43 -85.28 -51.51
C ASN A 340 128.92 -84.95 -51.40
N ILE A 341 129.82 -85.81 -51.88
CA ILE A 341 131.28 -85.58 -51.83
C ILE A 341 131.68 -84.35 -52.67
N LEU A 342 131.04 -84.15 -53.82
CA LEU A 342 131.29 -83.00 -54.71
C LEU A 342 130.41 -81.77 -54.43
N GLN A 343 129.63 -81.79 -53.34
CA GLN A 343 128.71 -80.69 -52.95
C GLN A 343 127.85 -80.17 -54.12
N LEU A 344 127.33 -81.08 -54.95
CA LEU A 344 126.62 -80.70 -56.18
C LEU A 344 125.32 -79.95 -55.86
N ASN A 345 125.14 -78.82 -56.51
CA ASN A 345 124.03 -77.89 -56.27
C ASN A 345 122.71 -78.43 -56.84
N GLU A 346 121.56 -78.00 -56.29
CA GLU A 346 120.23 -78.60 -56.49
C GLU A 346 119.84 -78.78 -57.97
N GLN A 347 120.16 -77.78 -58.80
CA GLN A 347 119.94 -77.76 -60.25
C GLN A 347 120.67 -78.89 -61.00
N GLN A 348 121.87 -79.27 -60.52
CA GLN A 348 122.66 -80.34 -61.12
C GLN A 348 122.13 -81.72 -60.72
N ARG A 349 121.66 -81.87 -59.47
CA ARG A 349 121.03 -83.11 -58.96
C ARG A 349 119.82 -83.54 -59.81
N GLN A 350 119.05 -82.59 -60.35
CA GLN A 350 117.94 -82.87 -61.28
C GLN A 350 118.40 -83.47 -62.63
N LYS A 351 119.48 -82.96 -63.24
CA LYS A 351 119.93 -83.42 -64.57
C LYS A 351 120.45 -84.85 -64.60
N ILE A 352 120.93 -85.36 -63.46
CA ILE A 352 121.45 -86.73 -63.32
C ILE A 352 120.37 -87.71 -62.81
N GLY A 353 119.10 -87.27 -62.74
CA GLY A 353 117.95 -88.13 -62.44
C GLY A 353 117.74 -88.46 -60.95
N LEU A 354 118.45 -87.79 -60.04
CA LEU A 354 118.42 -88.09 -58.60
C LEU A 354 117.25 -87.42 -57.84
N ILE A 355 116.44 -86.59 -58.52
CA ILE A 355 115.27 -85.92 -57.94
C ILE A 355 114.11 -86.00 -58.93
N ARG A 356 113.03 -86.69 -58.55
CA ARG A 356 111.73 -86.62 -59.26
C ARG A 356 110.94 -85.42 -58.75
N LYS A 357 110.22 -84.75 -59.65
CA LYS A 357 109.39 -83.58 -59.31
C LYS A 357 108.23 -83.95 -58.36
N ALA A 358 107.82 -82.92 -57.61
CA ALA A 358 106.72 -82.83 -56.63
C ALA A 358 107.06 -83.32 -55.20
N GLY A 359 107.04 -82.47 -54.16
CA GLY A 359 106.81 -81.02 -54.15
C GLY A 359 106.10 -80.51 -52.89
N ARG A 360 106.79 -80.53 -51.74
CA ARG A 360 106.49 -79.97 -50.40
C ARG A 360 107.21 -80.85 -49.36
N PRO A 361 107.44 -80.40 -48.11
CA PRO A 361 107.70 -79.03 -47.64
C PRO A 361 108.92 -78.99 -46.68
N THR A 362 109.15 -77.83 -46.03
CA THR A 362 109.97 -77.65 -44.80
C THR A 362 111.47 -77.98 -44.91
N ASN A 363 112.38 -77.48 -44.07
CA ASN A 363 112.23 -76.82 -42.77
C ASN A 363 113.47 -75.95 -42.46
N VAL A 364 113.42 -75.15 -41.38
CA VAL A 364 114.58 -74.82 -40.49
C VAL A 364 115.69 -73.93 -41.12
N ASP A 365 116.27 -72.92 -40.44
CA ASP A 365 116.08 -72.43 -39.06
C ASP A 365 116.46 -70.94 -38.93
N SER A 366 116.31 -70.41 -37.70
CA SER A 366 116.98 -69.21 -37.17
C SER A 366 116.64 -67.86 -37.82
N ASP A 367 116.12 -66.91 -37.03
CA ASP A 367 117.02 -65.99 -36.32
C ASP A 367 116.30 -65.27 -35.15
N SER A 368 117.16 -64.74 -34.29
CA SER A 368 117.01 -63.80 -33.18
C SER A 368 115.91 -62.71 -33.24
N GLY A 369 115.73 -62.03 -32.10
CA GLY A 369 115.03 -60.73 -32.06
C GLY A 369 114.05 -60.55 -30.91
N ASN A 370 114.56 -60.25 -29.72
CA ASN A 370 113.75 -59.64 -28.66
C ASN A 370 113.42 -58.18 -29.04
N SER A 371 112.15 -57.80 -29.21
CA SER A 371 111.64 -56.43 -28.99
C SER A 371 110.11 -56.32 -29.16
N GLN A 372 109.50 -55.73 -28.13
CA GLN A 372 108.29 -54.90 -28.06
C GLN A 372 107.32 -54.78 -29.26
N GLU A 373 106.03 -54.84 -28.89
CA GLU A 373 104.89 -54.11 -29.49
C GLU A 373 104.66 -54.21 -31.01
N ASN A 374 103.62 -54.96 -31.38
CA ASN A 374 102.42 -54.25 -31.86
C ASN A 374 101.10 -55.02 -31.63
N LYS A 375 100.03 -54.23 -31.63
CA LYS A 375 98.66 -54.61 -31.24
C LYS A 375 97.99 -55.59 -32.23
N PHE A 376 97.02 -56.34 -31.68
CA PHE A 376 95.74 -56.74 -32.28
C PHE A 376 95.72 -57.08 -33.78
N ASP A 377 95.26 -58.29 -34.10
CA ASP A 377 93.87 -58.36 -34.59
C ASP A 377 93.18 -59.74 -34.48
N GLN A 378 91.85 -59.66 -34.32
CA GLN A 378 90.82 -60.63 -34.77
C GLN A 378 90.82 -62.08 -34.22
N SER A 379 89.83 -62.37 -33.35
CA SER A 379 88.89 -63.53 -33.48
C SER A 379 87.80 -63.54 -32.37
N MET A 380 87.66 -62.50 -31.54
CA MET A 380 86.46 -62.34 -30.70
C MET A 380 85.26 -61.83 -31.52
N SER A 381 85.53 -61.13 -32.63
CA SER A 381 84.56 -60.88 -33.70
C SER A 381 84.03 -62.20 -34.28
N ASP A 382 84.84 -63.24 -34.50
CA ASP A 382 84.33 -64.56 -34.92
C ASP A 382 83.46 -65.22 -33.85
N MET A 383 83.80 -65.10 -32.56
CA MET A 383 82.98 -65.66 -31.48
C MET A 383 81.64 -64.94 -31.34
N TRP A 384 81.58 -63.62 -31.56
CA TRP A 384 80.32 -62.87 -31.55
C TRP A 384 79.52 -62.97 -32.86
N ILE A 385 80.18 -63.06 -34.01
CA ILE A 385 79.55 -63.34 -35.31
C ILE A 385 78.96 -64.76 -35.30
N SER A 386 79.69 -65.76 -34.78
CA SER A 386 79.14 -67.12 -34.61
C SER A 386 78.04 -67.20 -33.55
N TYR A 387 78.06 -66.37 -32.50
CA TYR A 387 76.93 -66.23 -31.57
C TYR A 387 75.70 -65.61 -32.27
N LEU A 388 75.85 -64.51 -33.00
CA LEU A 388 74.75 -63.85 -33.72
C LEU A 388 74.20 -64.68 -34.89
N LEU A 389 75.03 -65.43 -35.63
CA LEU A 389 74.58 -66.39 -36.63
C LEU A 389 73.85 -67.60 -36.01
N ARG A 390 74.24 -68.02 -34.81
CA ARG A 390 73.62 -69.13 -34.09
C ARG A 390 72.26 -68.75 -33.51
N GLU A 391 72.12 -67.56 -32.95
CA GLU A 391 70.85 -67.07 -32.37
C GLU A 391 69.83 -66.67 -33.45
N SER A 392 70.27 -66.17 -34.61
CA SER A 392 69.37 -65.67 -35.67
C SER A 392 68.86 -66.72 -36.67
N SER A 393 69.47 -67.90 -36.76
CA SER A 393 69.22 -68.85 -37.87
C SER A 393 68.25 -70.00 -37.59
N GLN A 394 67.83 -70.24 -36.34
CA GLN A 394 66.88 -71.31 -35.93
C GLN A 394 66.36 -71.01 -34.51
N LYS A 395 65.07 -70.94 -34.16
CA LYS A 395 63.77 -71.27 -34.82
C LYS A 395 62.62 -70.58 -34.04
N LYS A 396 61.36 -70.41 -34.48
CA LYS A 396 60.58 -70.80 -35.68
C LYS A 396 60.84 -72.16 -36.32
#